data_AF-A0A2V8SJR7-F1
#
_entry.id   AF-A0A2V8SJR7-F1
#
_cell.length_a   1.000
_cell.length_b   1.000
_cell.length_c   1.000
_cell.angle_alpha   90.00
_cell.angle_beta   90.00
_cell.angle_gamma   90.00
#
_symmetry.space_group_name_H-M   'P 1'
#
loop_
_entity.id
_entity.type
_entity.pdbx_description
1 polymer ?
#
loop_
_entity_poly.entity_id
_entity_poly.type
_entity_poly.pdbx_seq_one_letter_code
_entity_poly.pdbx_strand_id
1 'polypeptide(L)' 'MGKLTSPLDSLRVLMEERSLKQTDLAPIFGGQSVVSDVLKGKRDINGRQAKQLAETYRYPVEVFL' A
#
# COMPACT_ATOMS: atom_id res chain seq x y z
N MET A 1 -7.31 20.68 -5.85
CA MET A 1 -7.31 20.49 -4.38
C MET A 1 -6.73 19.11 -4.12
N GLY A 2 -5.46 19.05 -3.70
CA GLY A 2 -4.77 17.79 -3.41
C GLY A 2 -5.44 17.10 -2.22
N LYS A 3 -6.02 15.93 -2.45
CA LYS A 3 -6.58 15.09 -1.40
C LYS A 3 -5.40 14.69 -0.51
N LEU A 4 -5.47 14.98 0.79
CA LEU A 4 -4.60 14.33 1.76
C LEU A 4 -4.98 12.84 1.73
N THR A 5 -4.22 12.04 0.99
CA THR A 5 -4.48 10.60 0.83
C THR A 5 -3.90 9.89 2.03
N SER A 6 -4.76 9.17 2.77
CA SER A 6 -4.29 8.24 3.80
C SER A 6 -3.36 7.19 3.18
N PRO A 7 -2.46 6.53 3.93
CA PRO A 7 -1.65 5.43 3.40
C PRO A 7 -2.45 4.35 2.66
N LEU A 8 -3.66 4.06 3.15
CA LEU A 8 -4.60 3.14 2.51
C LEU A 8 -5.12 3.69 1.16
N ASP A 9 -5.48 4.97 1.09
CA ASP A 9 -5.92 5.57 -0.16
C ASP A 9 -4.78 5.67 -1.18
N SER A 10 -3.57 6.01 -0.72
CA SER A 10 -2.36 5.99 -1.52
C SER A 10 -2.06 4.59 -2.08
N LEU A 11 -2.24 3.55 -1.26
CA LEU A 11 -2.11 2.16 -1.72
C LEU A 11 -3.15 1.82 -2.79
N ARG A 12 -4.39 2.26 -2.65
CA ARG A 12 -5.45 2.03 -3.66
C ARG A 12 -5.13 2.74 -4.97
N VAL A 13 -4.67 3.99 -4.92
CA VAL A 13 -4.24 4.74 -6.11
C VAL A 13 -3.09 4.03 -6.80
N LEU A 14 -2.06 3.62 -6.04
CA LEU A 14 -0.95 2.83 -6.58
C LEU A 14 -1.45 1.55 -7.27
N MET A 15 -2.38 0.83 -6.65
CA MET A 15 -2.95 -0.38 -7.24
C MET A 15 -3.71 -0.10 -8.54
N GLU A 16 -4.47 0.98 -8.59
CA GLU A 16 -5.21 1.40 -9.79
C GLU A 16 -4.25 1.82 -10.92
N GLU A 17 -3.33 2.75 -10.64
CA GLU A 17 -2.37 3.28 -11.61
C GLU A 17 -1.47 2.19 -12.21
N ARG A 18 -1.11 1.19 -11.43
CA ARG A 18 -0.23 0.09 -11.85
C ARG A 18 -0.97 -1.21 -12.16
N SER A 19 -2.31 -1.21 -12.14
CA SER A 19 -3.15 -2.40 -12.36
C SER A 19 -2.75 -3.60 -11.48
N LEU A 20 -2.36 -3.34 -10.23
CA LEU A 20 -1.89 -4.36 -9.29
C LEU A 20 -3.05 -5.11 -8.65
N LYS A 21 -2.88 -6.42 -8.50
CA LYS A 21 -3.76 -7.29 -7.72
C LYS A 21 -3.22 -7.43 -6.30
N GLN A 22 -4.07 -7.89 -5.39
CA GLN A 22 -3.64 -8.17 -4.00
C GLN A 22 -2.52 -9.22 -3.92
N THR A 23 -2.47 -10.15 -4.89
CA THR A 23 -1.40 -11.16 -5.00
C THR A 23 -0.04 -10.54 -5.28
N ASP A 24 0.00 -9.43 -6.01
CA ASP A 24 1.25 -8.74 -6.36
C ASP A 24 1.84 -8.01 -5.15
N LEU A 25 0.97 -7.60 -4.22
CA LEU A 25 1.36 -6.97 -2.95
C LEU A 25 1.69 -7.99 -1.85
N ALA A 26 1.27 -9.26 -2.00
CA ALA A 26 1.45 -10.28 -0.96
C ALA A 26 2.91 -10.44 -0.47
N PRO A 27 3.95 -10.38 -1.33
CA PRO A 27 5.35 -10.45 -0.89
C PRO A 27 5.78 -9.29 0.04
N ILE A 28 5.11 -8.14 -0.06
CA ILE A 28 5.38 -6.96 0.78
C ILE A 28 4.65 -7.09 2.12
N PHE A 29 3.40 -7.55 2.08
CA PHE A 29 2.53 -7.59 3.26
C PHE A 29 2.61 -8.90 4.06
N GLY A 30 3.35 -9.90 3.57
CA GLY A 30 3.47 -11.22 4.22
C GLY A 30 2.32 -12.17 3.90
N GLY A 31 1.59 -11.92 2.82
CA GLY A 31 0.50 -12.78 2.33
C GLY A 31 -0.73 -11.99 1.87
N GLN A 32 -1.53 -12.61 1.00
CA GLN A 32 -2.72 -11.98 0.42
C GLN A 32 -3.81 -11.68 1.47
N SER A 33 -3.92 -12.50 2.53
CA SER A 33 -4.85 -12.23 3.64
C SER A 33 -4.53 -10.92 4.36
N VAL A 34 -3.23 -10.60 4.55
CA VAL A 34 -2.81 -9.34 5.17
C VAL A 34 -3.12 -8.16 4.26
N VAL A 35 -2.88 -8.28 2.95
CA VAL A 35 -3.28 -7.27 1.97
C VAL A 35 -4.78 -7.01 2.03
N SER A 36 -5.60 -8.07 2.10
CA SER A 36 -7.06 -7.93 2.21
C SER A 36 -7.49 -7.19 3.48
N ASP A 37 -6.88 -7.50 4.62
CA ASP A 37 -7.15 -6.83 5.89
C ASP A 37 -6.79 -5.34 5.82
N VAL A 38 -5.64 -5.00 5.24
CA VAL A 38 -5.22 -3.61 5.03
C VAL A 38 -6.20 -2.87 4.12
N LEU A 39 -6.58 -3.48 2.99
CA LEU A 39 -7.52 -2.85 2.05
C LEU A 39 -8.93 -2.65 2.62
N LYS A 40 -9.29 -3.43 3.64
CA LYS A 40 -10.53 -3.30 4.43
C LYS A 40 -10.40 -2.33 5.61
N GLY A 41 -9.22 -1.74 5.83
CA GLY A 41 -8.95 -0.85 6.96
C GLY A 41 -8.88 -1.56 8.31
N LYS A 42 -8.71 -2.89 8.34
CA LYS A 42 -8.59 -3.67 9.58
C LYS A 42 -7.17 -3.67 10.14
N ARG A 43 -6.20 -3.31 9.31
CA ARG A 43 -4.78 -3.23 9.63
C ARG A 43 -4.20 -2.00 8.94
N ASP A 44 -3.32 -1.31 9.65
CA ASP A 44 -2.55 -0.22 9.06
C ASP A 44 -1.34 -0.74 8.29
N ILE A 45 -0.84 0.08 7.36
CA ILE A 45 0.45 -0.14 6.71
C ILE A 45 1.52 0.21 7.74
N ASN A 46 2.35 -0.75 8.13
CA ASN A 46 3.44 -0.46 9.06
C ASN A 46 4.67 0.12 8.34
N GLY A 47 5.60 0.72 9.08
CA GLY A 47 6.78 1.37 8.52
C GLY A 47 7.67 0.46 7.65
N ARG A 48 7.72 -0.85 7.92
CA ARG A 48 8.45 -1.81 7.07
C ARG A 48 7.76 -1.98 5.72
N GLN A 49 6.44 -2.15 5.72
CA GLN A 49 5.65 -2.27 4.49
C GLN A 49 5.68 -0.97 3.69
N ALA A 50 5.54 0.18 4.36
CA ALA A 50 5.63 1.51 3.75
C ALA A 50 6.96 1.70 3.01
N LYS A 51 8.08 1.40 3.68
CA LYS A 51 9.41 1.47 3.08
C LYS A 51 9.54 0.56 1.86
N GLN A 52 9.07 -0.69 1.97
CA GLN A 52 9.17 -1.65 0.88
C GLN A 52 8.27 -1.28 -0.32
N LEU A 53 7.09 -0.70 -0.08
CA LEU A 53 6.23 -0.14 -1.14
C LEU A 53 6.93 1.02 -1.85
N ALA A 54 7.47 1.95 -1.08
CA ALA A 54 8.18 3.13 -1.58
C ALA A 54 9.36 2.74 -2.48
N GLU A 55 10.19 1.80 -2.03
CA GLU A 55 11.34 1.30 -2.79
C GLU A 55 10.91 0.53 -4.06
N THR A 56 9.92 -0.35 -3.94
CA THR A 56 9.47 -1.22 -5.05
C THR A 56 8.82 -0.41 -6.18
N TYR A 57 7.99 0.56 -5.82
CA TYR A 57 7.17 1.30 -6.77
C TYR A 57 7.65 2.73 -7.02
N ARG A 58 8.77 3.12 -6.41
CA ARG A 58 9.43 4.43 -6.55
C ARG A 58 8.53 5.61 -6.15
N TYR A 59 7.93 5.52 -4.96
CA TYR A 59 7.20 6.62 -4.32
C TYR A 59 7.98 7.12 -3.10
N PRO A 60 7.79 8.38 -2.67
CA PRO A 60 8.24 8.83 -1.35
C PRO A 60 7.62 7.97 -0.25
N VAL A 61 8.38 7.62 0.78
CA VAL A 61 7.90 6.72 1.86
C VAL A 61 6.77 7.35 2.65
N GLU A 62 6.77 8.68 2.76
CA GLU A 62 5.77 9.50 3.44
C GLU A 62 4.36 9.33 2.88
N VAL A 63 4.24 8.85 1.64
CA VAL A 63 2.95 8.53 1.01
C VAL A 63 2.23 7.35 1.70
N PHE A 64 3.00 6.49 2.38
CA PHE A 64 2.51 5.27 3.03
C PHE A 64 2.70 5.25 4.56
N LEU A 65 3.05 6.39 5.18
CA LEU A 65 3.23 6.54 6.63
C LEU A 65 2.01 7.15 7.32
#